data_AF-A0A960ZX62-F1
#
_entry.id   AF-A0A960ZX62-F1
#
_cell.length_a   1.000
_cell.length_b   1.000
_cell.length_c   1.000
_cell.angle_alpha   90.00
_cell.angle_beta   90.00
_cell.angle_gamma   90.00
#
_symmetry.space_group_name_H-M   'P 1'
#
loop_
_entity.id
_entity.type
_entity.pdbx_description
1 polymer ?
#
loop_
_entity_poly.entity_id
_entity_poly.type
_entity_poly.pdbx_seq_one_letter_code
_entity_poly.pdbx_strand_id
1 'polypeptide(L)'
;MKYFFLSYIFIAAILVSAFGFRGSKSELPPIEVFPDMDHQAKIKYQASSDFFADGRGERLPVKHTVPMGFEIPAKPAANGGEPPRVGFTNGL
;
A
#
# COMPACT_ATOMS: atom_id res chain seq x y z
N MET A 1 14.58 37.98 -39.45
CA MET A 1 15.41 37.99 -38.23
C MET A 1 14.65 38.32 -36.95
N LYS A 2 13.75 39.32 -36.91
CA LYS A 2 13.01 39.70 -35.68
C LYS A 2 12.22 38.58 -34.98
N TYR A 3 11.53 37.72 -35.73
CA TYR A 3 10.71 36.64 -35.16
C TYR A 3 11.52 35.44 -34.66
N PHE A 4 12.75 35.25 -35.17
CA PHE A 4 13.62 34.15 -34.79
C PHE A 4 14.09 34.28 -33.33
N PHE A 5 14.43 35.51 -32.90
CA PHE A 5 14.76 35.77 -31.50
C PHE A 5 13.54 35.66 -30.59
N LEU A 6 12.36 36.08 -31.06
CA LEU A 6 11.12 35.98 -30.30
C LEU A 6 10.70 34.52 -30.07
N SER A 7 10.86 33.64 -31.08
CA SER A 7 10.64 32.20 -30.90
C SER A 7 11.62 31.58 -29.91
N TYR A 8 12.89 32.02 -29.90
CA TYR A 8 13.89 31.47 -28.98
C TYR A 8 13.62 31.86 -27.53
N ILE A 9 13.23 33.12 -27.29
CA ILE A 9 12.81 33.59 -25.95
C ILE A 9 11.57 32.84 -25.49
N PHE A 10 10.60 32.61 -26.39
CA PHE A 10 9.39 31.88 -26.06
C PHE A 10 9.68 30.42 -25.67
N ILE A 11 10.57 29.74 -26.41
CA ILE A 11 11.03 28.38 -26.06
C ILE A 11 11.74 28.39 -24.71
N ALA A 12 12.64 29.34 -24.47
CA ALA A 12 13.35 29.45 -23.19
C ALA A 12 12.37 29.67 -22.01
N ALA A 13 11.35 30.51 -22.19
CA ALA A 13 10.33 30.75 -21.17
C ALA A 13 9.52 29.47 -20.86
N ILE A 14 9.13 28.71 -21.89
CA ILE A 14 8.44 27.43 -21.72
C ILE A 14 9.31 26.45 -20.91
N LEU A 15 10.59 26.30 -21.29
CA LEU A 15 11.50 25.39 -20.59
C LEU A 15 11.66 25.76 -19.11
N VAL A 16 11.87 27.05 -18.81
CA VAL A 16 12.00 27.49 -17.42
C VAL A 16 10.69 27.29 -16.64
N SER A 17 9.53 27.52 -17.25
CA SER A 17 8.24 27.29 -16.59
C SER A 17 7.93 25.81 -16.33
N ALA A 18 8.35 24.92 -17.24
CA ALA A 18 8.05 23.49 -17.16
C ALA A 18 8.95 22.75 -16.16
N PHE A 19 10.25 23.07 -16.14
CA PHE A 19 11.22 22.42 -15.25
C PHE A 19 11.41 23.14 -13.92
N GLY A 20 10.90 24.37 -13.81
CA GLY A 20 11.02 25.19 -12.61
C GLY A 20 12.46 25.56 -12.28
N PHE A 21 12.65 26.06 -11.05
CA PHE A 21 13.97 26.43 -10.55
C PHE A 21 14.58 25.29 -9.72
N ARG A 22 15.88 25.11 -9.86
CA ARG A 22 16.66 24.14 -9.08
C ARG A 22 16.52 24.45 -7.58
N GLY A 23 16.26 23.42 -6.78
CA GLY A 23 16.16 23.53 -5.31
C GLY A 23 14.74 23.72 -4.78
N SER A 24 13.72 23.74 -5.64
CA SER A 24 12.32 23.63 -5.24
C SER A 24 12.04 22.28 -4.55
N LYS A 25 11.14 22.29 -3.56
CA LYS A 25 10.67 21.07 -2.89
C LYS A 25 9.43 20.57 -3.62
N SER A 26 9.39 19.26 -3.88
CA SER A 26 8.22 18.59 -4.44
C SER A 26 7.22 18.28 -3.33
N GLU A 27 5.92 18.47 -3.59
CA GLU A 27 4.83 17.92 -2.76
C GLU A 27 4.55 16.45 -3.08
N LEU A 28 4.99 15.99 -4.26
CA LEU A 28 4.85 14.61 -4.69
C LEU A 28 5.92 13.72 -4.06
N PRO A 29 5.67 12.39 -3.96
CA PRO A 29 6.67 11.43 -3.54
C PRO A 29 7.99 11.57 -4.32
N PRO A 30 9.14 11.30 -3.68
CA PRO A 30 10.42 11.28 -4.35
C PRO A 30 10.41 10.34 -5.57
N ILE A 31 11.16 10.71 -6.60
CA ILE A 31 11.31 9.89 -7.80
C ILE A 31 12.19 8.69 -7.46
N GLU A 32 11.64 7.49 -7.62
CA GLU A 32 12.37 6.23 -7.52
C GLU A 32 13.00 5.89 -8.88
N VAL A 33 14.33 5.96 -8.97
CA VAL A 33 15.07 5.71 -10.21
C VAL A 33 15.35 4.21 -10.40
N PHE A 34 15.59 3.50 -9.29
CA PHE A 34 15.89 2.08 -9.29
C PHE A 34 14.89 1.36 -8.40
N PRO A 35 14.30 0.25 -8.87
CA PRO A 35 13.37 -0.56 -8.08
C PRO A 35 14.14 -1.40 -7.05
N ASP A 36 14.58 -0.76 -5.96
CA ASP A 36 15.41 -1.36 -4.89
C ASP A 36 14.56 -2.07 -3.83
N MET A 37 13.62 -2.91 -4.28
CA MET A 37 12.74 -3.71 -3.43
C MET A 37 11.84 -2.92 -2.44
N ASP A 38 11.62 -1.62 -2.65
CA ASP A 38 10.59 -0.85 -1.92
C ASP A 38 9.18 -1.38 -2.27
N HIS A 39 8.99 -1.69 -3.55
CA HIS A 39 7.80 -2.30 -4.12
C HIS A 39 7.98 -3.81 -4.34
N GLN A 40 7.72 -4.59 -3.30
CA GLN A 40 7.82 -6.05 -3.38
C GLN A 40 6.52 -6.68 -3.89
N ALA A 41 6.65 -7.78 -4.64
CA ALA A 41 5.53 -8.61 -5.09
C ALA A 41 4.96 -9.47 -3.94
N LYS A 42 4.58 -8.82 -2.83
CA LYS A 42 3.90 -9.42 -1.68
C LYS A 42 2.85 -8.46 -1.15
N ILE A 43 1.74 -9.00 -0.69
CA ILE A 43 0.67 -8.20 -0.07
C ILE A 43 1.05 -7.94 1.39
N LYS A 44 1.23 -6.67 1.74
CA LYS A 44 1.49 -6.25 3.13
C LYS A 44 0.16 -6.18 3.91
N TYR A 45 0.25 -6.12 5.23
CA TYR A 45 -0.91 -5.81 6.08
C TYR A 45 -1.50 -4.46 5.66
N GLN A 46 -2.83 -4.34 5.64
CA GLN A 46 -3.54 -3.11 5.21
C GLN A 46 -3.16 -2.59 3.81
N ALA A 47 -2.68 -3.46 2.91
CA ALA A 47 -2.49 -3.11 1.51
C ALA A 47 -3.80 -3.29 0.71
N SER A 48 -3.95 -2.57 -0.40
CA SER A 48 -4.99 -2.83 -1.38
C SER A 48 -4.68 -4.11 -2.18
N SER A 49 -5.70 -4.69 -2.80
CA SER A 49 -5.56 -5.82 -3.73
C SER A 49 -6.60 -5.76 -4.83
N ASP A 50 -6.15 -5.83 -6.08
CA ASP A 50 -7.03 -5.83 -7.25
C ASP A 50 -7.62 -7.21 -7.55
N PHE A 51 -7.17 -8.25 -6.85
CA PHE A 51 -7.64 -9.63 -7.05
C PHE A 51 -9.02 -9.86 -6.41
N PHE A 52 -9.31 -9.18 -5.29
CA PHE A 52 -10.53 -9.39 -4.54
C PHE A 52 -11.55 -8.27 -4.78
N ALA A 53 -12.84 -8.62 -4.79
CA ALA A 53 -13.93 -7.68 -5.09
C ALA A 53 -14.04 -6.51 -4.10
N ASP A 54 -13.52 -6.66 -2.88
CA ASP A 54 -13.53 -5.65 -1.83
C ASP A 54 -12.30 -4.73 -1.84
N GLY A 55 -11.35 -4.95 -2.76
CA GLY A 55 -10.15 -4.12 -2.92
C GLY A 55 -9.13 -4.22 -1.78
N ARG A 56 -9.37 -5.09 -0.78
CA ARG A 56 -8.50 -5.26 0.39
C ARG A 56 -7.52 -6.40 0.16
N GLY A 57 -6.28 -6.25 0.62
CA GLY A 57 -5.31 -7.34 0.66
C GLY A 57 -5.52 -8.28 1.85
N GLU A 58 -6.07 -7.77 2.94
CA GLU A 58 -6.38 -8.55 4.15
C GLU A 58 -7.65 -9.37 3.97
N ARG A 59 -7.67 -10.59 4.50
CA ARG A 59 -8.84 -11.48 4.47
C ARG A 59 -9.39 -11.65 5.88
N LEU A 60 -10.71 -11.50 6.02
CA LEU A 60 -11.37 -11.86 7.27
C LEU A 60 -11.33 -13.38 7.45
N PRO A 61 -11.05 -13.88 8.66
CA PRO A 61 -11.23 -15.29 8.96
C PRO A 61 -12.71 -15.67 8.76
N VAL A 62 -12.93 -16.94 8.42
CA VAL A 62 -14.28 -17.49 8.26
C VAL A 62 -15.04 -17.34 9.59
N LYS A 63 -16.36 -17.15 9.53
CA LYS A 63 -17.20 -17.07 10.72
C LYS A 63 -16.97 -18.29 11.63
N HIS A 64 -16.99 -18.05 12.94
CA HIS A 64 -16.72 -19.07 13.98
C HIS A 64 -15.29 -19.64 13.97
N THR A 65 -14.32 -18.95 13.33
CA THR A 65 -12.91 -19.31 13.46
C THR A 65 -12.42 -19.04 14.88
N VAL A 66 -11.80 -20.05 15.48
CA VAL A 66 -11.25 -20.00 16.84
C VAL A 66 -9.72 -19.91 16.78
N PRO A 67 -9.10 -18.81 17.25
CA PRO A 67 -7.64 -18.70 17.28
C PRO A 67 -7.02 -19.62 18.33
N MET A 68 -5.84 -20.16 18.01
CA MET A 68 -4.98 -20.78 19.01
C MET A 68 -4.29 -19.68 19.83
N GLY A 69 -4.30 -19.81 21.17
CA GLY A 69 -3.54 -18.93 22.06
C GLY A 69 -4.31 -17.74 22.64
N PHE A 70 -5.60 -17.58 22.36
CA PHE A 70 -6.46 -16.67 23.13
C PHE A 70 -6.76 -17.23 24.52
N GLU A 71 -6.94 -18.55 24.60
CA GLU A 71 -6.91 -19.34 25.82
C GLU A 71 -5.91 -20.50 25.58
N ILE A 72 -5.09 -20.85 26.58
CA ILE A 72 -4.18 -22.00 26.48
C ILE A 72 -4.99 -23.24 26.87
N PRO A 73 -5.37 -24.11 25.92
CA PRO A 73 -6.14 -25.29 26.27
C PRO A 73 -5.28 -26.24 27.10
N ALA A 74 -5.84 -26.79 28.17
CA ALA A 74 -5.15 -27.78 29.00
C ALA A 74 -4.86 -29.10 28.24
N LYS A 75 -5.48 -29.31 27.08
CA LYS A 75 -5.35 -30.51 26.25
C LYS A 75 -5.22 -30.13 24.76
N PRO A 76 -4.46 -30.89 23.96
CA PRO A 76 -4.42 -30.72 22.50
C PRO A 76 -5.80 -30.84 21.87
N ALA A 77 -6.08 -30.08 20.80
CA ALA A 77 -7.35 -30.11 20.08
C ALA A 77 -7.74 -31.51 19.56
N ALA A 78 -6.76 -32.35 19.23
CA ALA A 78 -6.97 -33.73 18.81
C ALA A 78 -7.61 -34.63 19.89
N ASN A 79 -7.50 -34.25 21.17
CA ASN A 79 -7.99 -35.02 22.32
C ASN A 79 -9.35 -34.52 22.85
N GLY A 80 -10.11 -33.77 22.04
CA GLY A 80 -11.49 -33.37 22.36
C GLY A 80 -11.60 -32.30 23.43
N GLY A 81 -10.70 -31.31 23.46
CA GLY A 81 -10.83 -30.14 24.33
C GLY A 81 -12.03 -29.26 23.94
N GLU A 82 -12.68 -28.66 24.92
CA GLU A 82 -13.73 -27.67 24.65
C GLU A 82 -13.14 -26.48 23.89
N PRO A 83 -13.80 -26.00 22.81
CA PRO A 83 -13.32 -24.82 22.10
C PRO A 83 -13.39 -23.61 23.03
N PRO A 84 -12.36 -22.73 23.02
CA PRO A 84 -12.36 -21.54 23.85
C PRO A 84 -13.57 -20.66 23.58
N ARG A 85 -14.07 -20.01 24.64
CA ARG A 85 -15.35 -19.28 24.61
C ARG A 85 -15.29 -18.01 23.76
N VAL A 86 -14.09 -17.50 23.52
CA VAL A 86 -13.84 -16.24 22.79
C VAL A 86 -13.09 -16.54 21.49
N GLY A 87 -13.81 -16.42 20.37
CA GLY A 87 -13.23 -16.42 19.02
C GLY A 87 -12.97 -15.00 18.52
N PHE A 88 -12.49 -14.86 17.28
CA PHE A 88 -12.46 -13.54 16.64
C PHE A 88 -13.89 -13.01 16.51
N THR A 89 -14.27 -12.06 17.35
CA THR A 89 -15.49 -11.27 17.19
C THR A 89 -15.25 -10.27 16.08
N ASN A 90 -15.20 -10.74 14.83
CA ASN A 90 -15.39 -9.85 13.69
C ASN A 90 -16.87 -9.49 13.68
N GLY A 91 -17.22 -8.49 14.51
CA GLY A 91 -18.58 -8.08 14.81
C GLY A 91 -19.37 -7.84 13.54
N LEU A 92 -20.35 -8.71 13.31
CA LEU A 92 -21.78 -8.39 13.28
C LEU A 92 -22.51 -9.51 14.02
#